data_AF-A0A2E8LBW9-F1
#
_entry.id   AF-A0A2E8LBW9-F1
#
_cell.length_a   1.000
_cell.length_b   1.000
_cell.length_c   1.000
_cell.angle_alpha   90.00
_cell.angle_beta   90.00
_cell.angle_gamma   90.00
#
_symmetry.space_group_name_H-M   'P 1'
#
loop_
_entity.id
_entity.type
_entity.pdbx_description
1 polymer ?
#
loop_
_entity_poly.entity_id
_entity_poly.type
_entity_poly.pdbx_seq_one_letter_code
_entity_poly.pdbx_strand_id
1 'polypeptide(L)'
;MTIKKLAIGVGIALAVLIAAMWWLFFWGDTPEAVDVDAANTQLDVDLAAATDDVPAAAPDRFDGDINATWVVDDELGEFDFETASGSFAGFRVDEELTVPYGDVVAVGRTGGVSGTVTIDGGRLTGTNITVDMGSITSNDARREFPIRRAVMANEFPTATFVLTTPVDLPAGLADGETVTVDAAGDLTVAGTTNEATFTIDALLRYDGFGVITGSATVTWEDYGVTPPNAPIVVSIDESGIIEFQLIVAKG
;
A
#
# COMPACT_ATOMS: atom_id res chain seq x y z
N MET A 1 -20.94 -53.95 3.37
CA MET A 1 -20.84 -52.58 3.89
C MET A 1 -22.10 -51.84 3.45
N THR A 2 -23.00 -51.53 4.39
CA THR A 2 -24.36 -51.09 4.08
C THR A 2 -24.37 -49.69 3.49
N ILE A 3 -25.18 -49.48 2.44
CA ILE A 3 -25.33 -48.24 1.63
C ILE A 3 -25.46 -46.96 2.48
N LYS A 4 -26.01 -47.07 3.70
CA LYS A 4 -26.10 -45.96 4.68
C LYS A 4 -24.74 -45.43 5.15
N LYS A 5 -23.71 -46.27 5.31
CA LYS A 5 -22.36 -45.82 5.71
C LYS A 5 -21.62 -45.12 4.57
N LEU A 6 -21.89 -45.53 3.31
CA LEU A 6 -21.31 -44.89 2.12
C LEU A 6 -21.92 -43.50 1.88
N ALA A 7 -23.23 -43.35 2.05
CA ALA A 7 -23.92 -42.06 1.88
C ALA A 7 -23.50 -41.01 2.93
N ILE A 8 -23.28 -41.43 4.18
CA ILE A 8 -22.79 -40.53 5.24
C ILE A 8 -21.35 -40.10 4.99
N GLY A 9 -20.49 -41.03 4.54
CA GLY A 9 -19.09 -40.72 4.19
C GLY A 9 -18.97 -39.75 3.02
N VAL A 10 -19.80 -39.91 1.98
CA VAL A 10 -19.85 -38.99 0.82
C VAL A 10 -20.40 -37.63 1.21
N GLY A 11 -21.42 -37.56 2.08
CA GLY A 11 -21.97 -36.29 2.56
C GLY A 11 -20.97 -35.46 3.37
N ILE A 12 -20.17 -36.11 4.24
CA ILE A 12 -19.13 -35.43 5.02
C ILE A 12 -17.98 -34.96 4.11
N ALA A 13 -17.54 -35.78 3.16
CA ALA A 13 -16.49 -35.39 2.22
C ALA A 13 -16.91 -34.19 1.33
N LEU A 14 -18.17 -34.15 0.88
CA LEU A 14 -18.71 -33.01 0.13
C LEU A 14 -18.82 -31.77 1.01
N ALA A 15 -19.26 -31.89 2.27
CA ALA A 15 -19.30 -30.76 3.19
C ALA A 15 -17.92 -30.19 3.49
N VAL A 16 -16.90 -31.06 3.65
CA VAL A 16 -15.50 -30.63 3.84
C VAL A 16 -14.94 -29.98 2.59
N LEU A 17 -15.23 -30.49 1.38
CA LEU A 17 -14.81 -29.85 0.12
C LEU A 17 -15.51 -28.51 -0.11
N ILE A 18 -16.79 -28.39 0.25
CA ILE A 18 -17.53 -27.12 0.19
C ILE A 18 -16.97 -26.15 1.22
N ALA A 19 -16.66 -26.59 2.44
CA ALA A 19 -16.03 -25.77 3.46
C ALA A 19 -14.60 -25.35 3.09
N ALA A 20 -13.81 -26.23 2.45
CA ALA A 20 -12.46 -25.94 1.99
C ALA A 20 -12.45 -25.00 0.77
N MET A 21 -13.39 -25.19 -0.18
CA MET A 21 -13.62 -24.21 -1.25
C MET A 21 -14.14 -22.88 -0.68
N TRP A 22 -15.00 -22.90 0.33
CA TRP A 22 -15.50 -21.70 0.99
C TRP A 22 -14.37 -20.93 1.69
N TRP A 23 -13.50 -21.64 2.41
CA TRP A 23 -12.28 -21.08 3.02
C TRP A 23 -11.35 -20.47 1.95
N LEU A 24 -11.08 -21.20 0.85
CA LEU A 24 -10.22 -20.74 -0.25
C LEU A 24 -10.74 -19.52 -1.03
N PHE A 25 -12.05 -19.29 -1.10
CA PHE A 25 -12.65 -18.24 -1.95
C PHE A 25 -13.15 -17.00 -1.19
N PHE A 26 -13.24 -17.07 0.14
CA PHE A 26 -13.85 -16.02 0.97
C PHE A 26 -13.03 -15.64 2.22
N TRP A 27 -11.94 -16.34 2.53
CA TRP A 27 -10.98 -15.92 3.56
C TRP A 27 -9.59 -15.81 2.94
N GLY A 28 -9.22 -14.60 2.52
CA GLY A 28 -7.83 -14.17 2.50
C GLY A 28 -7.59 -13.36 3.76
N ASP A 29 -6.45 -13.55 4.43
CA ASP A 29 -6.05 -12.64 5.49
C ASP A 29 -6.04 -11.22 4.93
N THR A 30 -6.65 -10.29 5.66
CA THR A 30 -6.55 -8.87 5.29
C THR A 30 -5.09 -8.49 5.45
N PRO A 31 -4.40 -8.02 4.38
CA PRO A 31 -3.00 -7.62 4.50
C PRO A 31 -2.83 -6.63 5.64
N GLU A 32 -1.76 -6.74 6.42
CA GLU A 32 -1.53 -5.80 7.53
C GLU A 32 -1.42 -4.35 7.02
N ALA A 33 -1.72 -3.38 7.89
CA ALA A 33 -1.50 -1.96 7.58
C ALA A 33 0.00 -1.70 7.40
N VAL A 34 0.34 -0.63 6.67
CA VAL A 34 1.75 -0.23 6.52
C VAL A 34 2.41 0.01 7.88
N ASP A 35 3.65 -0.45 8.01
CA ASP A 35 4.46 -0.32 9.21
C ASP A 35 5.94 -0.22 8.81
N VAL A 36 6.64 0.78 9.32
CA VAL A 36 8.02 1.08 8.92
C VAL A 36 9.02 0.00 9.34
N ASP A 37 8.79 -0.68 10.48
CA ASP A 37 9.69 -1.72 10.97
C ASP A 37 9.53 -3.01 10.13
N ALA A 38 8.30 -3.36 9.78
CA ALA A 38 7.98 -4.44 8.85
C ALA A 38 8.56 -4.17 7.46
N ALA A 39 8.36 -2.96 6.93
CA ALA A 39 8.92 -2.52 5.65
C ALA A 39 10.46 -2.58 5.64
N ASN A 40 11.10 -2.12 6.71
CA ASN A 40 12.55 -2.17 6.86
C ASN A 40 13.09 -3.61 6.94
N THR A 41 12.36 -4.51 7.59
CA THR A 41 12.68 -5.94 7.62
C THR A 41 12.54 -6.58 6.25
N GLN A 42 11.48 -6.24 5.50
CA GLN A 42 11.28 -6.75 4.14
C GLN A 42 12.35 -6.24 3.18
N LEU A 43 12.80 -4.98 3.32
CA LEU A 43 13.91 -4.45 2.53
C LEU A 43 15.21 -5.26 2.68
N ASP A 44 15.51 -5.79 3.88
CA ASP A 44 16.68 -6.68 4.06
C ASP A 44 16.54 -7.97 3.23
N VAL A 45 15.32 -8.49 3.09
CA VAL A 45 15.03 -9.67 2.26
C VAL A 45 15.16 -9.34 0.78
N ASP A 46 14.60 -8.21 0.36
CA ASP A 46 14.61 -7.75 -1.03
C ASP A 46 16.05 -7.47 -1.50
N LEU A 47 16.86 -6.83 -0.67
CA LEU A 47 18.29 -6.60 -0.94
C LEU A 47 19.07 -7.92 -1.02
N ALA A 48 18.79 -8.88 -0.13
CA ALA A 48 19.45 -10.18 -0.18
C ALA A 48 19.11 -10.92 -1.50
N ALA A 49 17.85 -10.88 -1.94
CA ALA A 49 17.43 -11.47 -3.21
C ALA A 49 18.04 -10.75 -4.42
N ALA A 50 18.11 -9.41 -4.40
CA ALA A 50 18.70 -8.61 -5.47
C ALA A 50 20.21 -8.85 -5.66
N THR A 51 20.94 -9.32 -4.64
CA THR A 51 22.37 -9.66 -4.81
C THR A 51 22.64 -10.92 -5.63
N ASP A 52 21.63 -11.78 -5.84
CA ASP A 52 21.75 -13.01 -6.64
C ASP A 52 21.54 -12.78 -8.14
N ASP A 53 20.80 -11.73 -8.52
CA ASP A 53 20.58 -11.28 -9.90
C ASP A 53 21.36 -9.98 -10.16
N VAL A 54 22.36 -10.01 -11.05
CA VAL A 54 23.30 -8.91 -11.41
C VAL A 54 22.84 -7.49 -10.97
N PRO A 55 23.55 -6.82 -10.04
CA PRO A 55 22.95 -5.73 -9.28
C PRO A 55 22.72 -4.47 -10.12
N ALA A 56 21.53 -3.89 -9.99
CA ALA A 56 21.33 -2.45 -10.12
C ALA A 56 22.38 -1.72 -9.25
N ALA A 57 22.85 -0.56 -9.68
CA ALA A 57 23.90 0.16 -8.96
C ALA A 57 23.38 0.53 -7.56
N ALA A 58 23.83 -0.20 -6.53
CA ALA A 58 23.48 0.08 -5.15
C ALA A 58 23.84 1.54 -4.81
N PRO A 59 23.01 2.24 -4.02
CA PRO A 59 23.27 3.61 -3.63
C PRO A 59 24.57 3.72 -2.83
N ASP A 60 25.12 4.94 -2.83
CA ASP A 60 26.23 5.25 -1.95
C ASP A 60 25.77 5.13 -0.49
N ARG A 61 26.66 4.61 0.37
CA ARG A 61 26.40 4.51 1.81
C ARG A 61 26.05 5.87 2.38
N PHE A 62 25.15 5.88 3.36
CA PHE A 62 24.76 7.10 4.04
C PHE A 62 25.96 7.76 4.72
N ASP A 63 26.16 9.05 4.41
CA ASP A 63 27.29 9.87 4.81
C ASP A 63 27.00 10.76 6.03
N GLY A 64 25.79 10.65 6.59
CA GLY A 64 25.30 11.52 7.66
C GLY A 64 24.59 12.78 7.15
N ASP A 65 24.55 13.02 5.84
CA ASP A 65 23.84 14.16 5.25
C ASP A 65 22.54 13.71 4.56
N ILE A 66 21.43 14.05 5.20
CA ILE A 66 20.09 13.76 4.71
C ILE A 66 19.61 14.75 3.63
N ASN A 67 20.28 15.90 3.48
CA ASN A 67 19.87 16.92 2.53
C ASN A 67 20.15 16.44 1.10
N ALA A 68 19.07 16.10 0.39
CA ALA A 68 19.13 15.56 -0.96
C ALA A 68 17.74 15.53 -1.59
N THR A 69 17.72 15.23 -2.89
CA THR A 69 16.53 14.66 -3.52
C THR A 69 16.64 13.14 -3.42
N TRP A 70 15.74 12.55 -2.67
CA TRP A 70 15.55 11.10 -2.56
C TRP A 70 14.60 10.65 -3.67
N VAL A 71 14.98 9.61 -4.39
CA VAL A 71 14.23 9.06 -5.52
C VAL A 71 13.57 7.77 -5.06
N VAL A 72 12.28 7.59 -5.38
CA VAL A 72 11.58 6.32 -5.13
C VAL A 72 12.24 5.22 -5.96
N ASP A 73 12.64 4.15 -5.30
CA ASP A 73 13.16 2.94 -5.91
C ASP A 73 11.98 2.08 -6.39
N ASP A 74 11.95 1.82 -7.69
CA ASP A 74 10.97 0.98 -8.38
C ASP A 74 11.58 -0.31 -8.94
N GLU A 75 12.83 -0.61 -8.59
CA GLU A 75 13.58 -1.79 -9.05
C GLU A 75 13.71 -2.86 -7.95
N LEU A 76 13.71 -2.44 -6.68
CA LEU A 76 13.79 -3.31 -5.53
C LEU A 76 12.43 -3.87 -5.14
N GLY A 77 12.38 -5.19 -5.10
CA GLY A 77 11.16 -5.92 -4.77
C GLY A 77 10.17 -5.98 -5.93
N GLU A 78 9.31 -6.99 -5.91
CA GLU A 78 8.14 -7.05 -6.77
C GLU A 78 6.92 -7.05 -5.85
N PHE A 79 6.04 -6.05 -6.00
CA PHE A 79 4.91 -5.88 -5.09
C PHE A 79 4.05 -7.15 -5.03
N ASP A 80 3.91 -7.69 -3.83
CA ASP A 80 2.99 -8.77 -3.48
C ASP A 80 2.34 -8.48 -2.11
N PHE A 81 1.10 -8.93 -1.93
CA PHE A 81 0.34 -8.67 -0.70
C PHE A 81 0.86 -9.43 0.53
N GLU A 82 1.47 -10.60 0.36
CA GLU A 82 1.97 -11.42 1.47
C GLU A 82 3.26 -10.84 2.05
N THR A 83 4.15 -10.36 1.18
CA THR A 83 5.46 -9.82 1.60
C THR A 83 5.46 -8.31 1.76
N ALA A 84 4.55 -7.59 1.11
CA ALA A 84 4.58 -6.12 1.02
C ALA A 84 5.96 -5.61 0.54
N SER A 85 6.57 -6.33 -0.40
CA SER A 85 7.88 -6.03 -0.97
C SER A 85 7.87 -4.76 -1.83
N GLY A 86 9.01 -4.05 -1.84
CA GLY A 86 9.23 -2.85 -2.64
C GLY A 86 8.38 -1.63 -2.26
N SER A 87 8.30 -0.69 -3.19
CA SER A 87 7.48 0.53 -3.07
C SER A 87 6.04 0.29 -3.52
N PHE A 88 5.05 0.71 -2.74
CA PHE A 88 3.64 0.63 -3.10
C PHE A 88 2.79 1.74 -2.50
N ALA A 89 1.61 1.95 -3.07
CA ALA A 89 0.58 2.82 -2.54
C ALA A 89 -0.79 2.17 -2.71
N GLY A 90 -1.76 2.54 -1.87
CA GLY A 90 -3.06 1.91 -1.91
C GLY A 90 -4.07 2.50 -0.95
N PHE A 91 -5.11 1.73 -0.70
CA PHE A 91 -6.19 2.09 0.19
C PHE A 91 -6.73 0.90 0.99
N ARG A 92 -7.42 1.23 2.09
CA ARG A 92 -8.17 0.31 2.94
C ARG A 92 -9.55 0.91 3.22
N VAL A 93 -10.59 0.10 3.17
CA VAL A 93 -11.95 0.53 3.49
C VAL A 93 -12.71 -0.58 4.19
N ASP A 94 -13.46 -0.22 5.22
CA ASP A 94 -14.35 -1.14 5.93
C ASP A 94 -15.62 -1.38 5.11
N GLU A 95 -16.02 -2.65 4.97
CA GLU A 95 -17.21 -3.11 4.28
C GLU A 95 -18.04 -4.05 5.17
N GLU A 96 -19.36 -3.95 5.12
CA GLU A 96 -20.27 -4.94 5.69
C GLU A 96 -20.83 -5.81 4.57
N LEU A 97 -20.67 -7.13 4.70
CA LEU A 97 -21.19 -8.11 3.75
C LEU A 97 -22.42 -8.85 4.29
N THR A 98 -23.30 -9.28 3.38
CA THR A 98 -24.52 -10.03 3.73
C THR A 98 -24.20 -11.27 4.59
N VAL A 99 -25.13 -11.66 5.46
CA VAL A 99 -24.98 -12.89 6.27
C VAL A 99 -24.76 -14.10 5.34
N PRO A 100 -23.72 -14.94 5.56
CA PRO A 100 -22.93 -15.10 6.79
C PRO A 100 -21.56 -14.40 6.83
N TYR A 101 -21.28 -13.44 5.93
CA TYR A 101 -19.92 -12.93 5.70
C TYR A 101 -19.44 -11.86 6.70
N GLY A 102 -20.32 -10.95 7.15
CA GLY A 102 -19.99 -9.94 8.19
C GLY A 102 -19.03 -8.84 7.74
N ASP A 103 -18.38 -8.19 8.71
CA ASP A 103 -17.41 -7.10 8.49
C ASP A 103 -16.12 -7.61 7.82
N VAL A 104 -15.68 -6.93 6.78
CA VAL A 104 -14.41 -7.19 6.07
C VAL A 104 -13.73 -5.88 5.69
N VAL A 105 -12.40 -5.90 5.55
CA VAL A 105 -11.65 -4.76 5.01
C VAL A 105 -11.31 -5.05 3.55
N ALA A 106 -11.73 -4.18 2.64
CA ALA A 106 -11.25 -4.21 1.27
C ALA A 106 -9.94 -3.43 1.17
N VAL A 107 -8.91 -4.09 0.62
CA VAL A 107 -7.58 -3.52 0.41
C VAL A 107 -7.25 -3.58 -1.07
N GLY A 108 -6.79 -2.44 -1.61
CA GLY A 108 -6.26 -2.34 -2.95
C GLY A 108 -4.92 -1.62 -2.92
N ARG A 109 -3.90 -2.16 -3.60
CA ARG A 109 -2.54 -1.61 -3.63
C ARG A 109 -1.96 -1.73 -5.04
N THR A 110 -0.96 -0.92 -5.34
CA THR A 110 -0.17 -0.99 -6.57
C THR A 110 1.30 -0.76 -6.25
N GLY A 111 2.19 -1.53 -6.90
CA GLY A 111 3.64 -1.26 -6.91
C GLY A 111 4.06 -0.18 -7.92
N GLY A 112 3.13 0.31 -8.74
CA GLY A 112 3.40 1.35 -9.74
C GLY A 112 3.53 2.73 -9.10
N VAL A 113 4.56 2.92 -8.27
CA VAL A 113 4.82 4.18 -7.58
C VAL A 113 6.17 4.72 -8.00
N SER A 114 6.21 6.01 -8.32
CA SER A 114 7.44 6.72 -8.68
C SER A 114 7.40 8.12 -8.10
N GLY A 115 8.58 8.74 -7.96
CA GLY A 115 8.61 10.11 -7.50
C GLY A 115 9.88 10.50 -6.78
N THR A 116 9.79 11.65 -6.13
CA THR A 116 10.91 12.22 -5.37
C THR A 116 10.44 12.84 -4.06
N VAL A 117 11.34 12.84 -3.09
CA VAL A 117 11.22 13.49 -1.78
C VAL A 117 12.43 14.38 -1.60
N THR A 118 12.26 15.68 -1.43
CA THR A 118 13.35 16.64 -1.28
C THR A 118 13.48 17.07 0.17
N ILE A 119 14.67 16.88 0.72
CA ILE A 119 15.04 17.35 2.05
C ILE A 119 16.12 18.43 1.90
N ASP A 120 15.89 19.60 2.49
CA ASP A 120 16.84 20.71 2.52
C ASP A 120 16.80 21.42 3.87
N GLY A 121 17.97 21.75 4.40
CA GLY A 121 18.13 22.39 5.71
C GLY A 121 17.46 21.65 6.86
N GLY A 122 17.39 20.31 6.81
CA GLY A 122 16.70 19.50 7.82
C GLY A 122 15.17 19.59 7.78
N ARG A 123 14.60 20.02 6.65
CA ARG A 123 13.16 20.05 6.40
C ARG A 123 12.82 19.18 5.21
N LEU A 124 11.68 18.50 5.27
CA LEU A 124 11.01 18.00 4.08
C LEU A 124 10.44 19.22 3.34
N THR A 125 11.01 19.57 2.19
CA THR A 125 10.67 20.80 1.45
C THR A 125 9.88 20.54 0.17
N GLY A 126 9.81 19.31 -0.30
CA GLY A 126 9.04 18.97 -1.49
C GLY A 126 8.81 17.48 -1.64
N THR A 127 7.68 17.14 -2.24
CA THR A 127 7.39 15.79 -2.73
C THR A 127 6.79 15.90 -4.13
N ASN A 128 7.06 14.90 -4.96
CA ASN A 128 6.34 14.70 -6.20
C ASN A 128 6.17 13.20 -6.39
N ILE A 129 5.10 12.65 -5.81
CA ILE A 129 4.79 11.22 -5.85
C ILE A 129 3.68 11.00 -6.88
N THR A 130 3.85 9.99 -7.72
CA THR A 130 2.91 9.56 -8.74
C THR A 130 2.63 8.07 -8.58
N VAL A 131 1.34 7.72 -8.57
CA VAL A 131 0.85 6.34 -8.42
C VAL A 131 0.06 5.96 -9.66
N ASP A 132 0.37 4.81 -10.26
CA ASP A 132 -0.36 4.23 -11.38
C ASP A 132 -1.65 3.55 -10.91
N MET A 133 -2.78 4.20 -11.19
CA MET A 133 -4.10 3.71 -10.80
C MET A 133 -4.56 2.52 -11.63
N GLY A 134 -3.96 2.29 -12.81
CA GLY A 134 -4.30 1.21 -13.71
C GLY A 134 -3.79 -0.16 -13.26
N SER A 135 -2.77 -0.18 -12.39
CA SER A 135 -2.12 -1.38 -11.87
C SER A 135 -2.59 -1.78 -10.46
N ILE A 136 -3.60 -1.11 -9.90
CA ILE A 136 -4.17 -1.48 -8.59
C ILE A 136 -4.66 -2.92 -8.59
N THR A 137 -4.03 -3.77 -7.79
CA THR A 137 -4.50 -5.12 -7.48
C THR A 137 -5.19 -5.12 -6.11
N SER A 138 -5.93 -6.18 -5.82
CA SER A 138 -6.64 -6.35 -4.55
C SER A 138 -6.41 -7.76 -4.04
N ASN A 139 -6.57 -7.95 -2.73
CA ASN A 139 -6.61 -9.29 -2.13
C ASN A 139 -7.78 -10.16 -2.63
N ASP A 140 -8.68 -9.58 -3.44
CA ASP A 140 -9.64 -10.32 -4.26
C ASP A 140 -9.61 -9.80 -5.71
N ALA A 141 -9.09 -10.61 -6.63
CA ALA A 141 -9.00 -10.27 -8.06
C ALA A 141 -10.34 -9.88 -8.71
N ARG A 142 -11.48 -10.32 -8.15
CA ARG A 142 -12.83 -9.94 -8.64
C ARG A 142 -13.13 -8.46 -8.39
N ARG A 143 -12.45 -7.83 -7.42
CA ARG A 143 -12.63 -6.41 -7.04
C ARG A 143 -11.83 -5.45 -7.90
N GLU A 144 -10.76 -5.91 -8.56
CA GLU A 144 -9.82 -5.03 -9.27
C GLU A 144 -10.49 -4.18 -10.35
N PHE A 145 -11.27 -4.79 -11.25
CA PHE A 145 -11.93 -4.03 -12.33
C PHE A 145 -12.97 -3.02 -11.79
N PRO A 146 -13.87 -3.39 -10.85
CA PRO A 146 -14.73 -2.42 -10.18
C PRO A 146 -13.97 -1.27 -9.50
N ILE A 147 -12.87 -1.56 -8.78
CA ILE A 147 -12.03 -0.56 -8.10
C ILE A 147 -11.44 0.41 -9.12
N ARG A 148 -10.73 -0.09 -10.14
CA ARG A 148 -10.11 0.74 -11.20
C ARG A 148 -11.14 1.59 -11.93
N ARG A 149 -12.37 1.09 -12.11
CA ARG A 149 -13.47 1.86 -12.68
C ARG A 149 -13.96 2.97 -11.74
N ALA A 150 -14.09 2.70 -10.44
CA ALA A 150 -14.56 3.67 -9.45
C ALA A 150 -13.61 4.88 -9.33
N VAL A 151 -12.30 4.64 -9.39
CA VAL A 151 -11.27 5.69 -9.41
C VAL A 151 -11.00 6.26 -10.80
N MET A 152 -11.79 5.87 -11.81
CA MET A 152 -11.69 6.37 -13.18
C MET A 152 -10.28 6.20 -13.79
N ALA A 153 -9.59 5.09 -13.49
CA ALA A 153 -8.19 4.86 -13.88
C ALA A 153 -7.91 4.94 -15.41
N ASN A 154 -8.92 4.74 -16.26
CA ASN A 154 -8.75 4.91 -17.71
C ASN A 154 -8.69 6.39 -18.14
N GLU A 155 -9.35 7.29 -17.40
CA GLU A 155 -9.39 8.73 -17.67
C GLU A 155 -8.34 9.48 -16.86
N PHE A 156 -8.15 9.07 -15.60
CA PHE A 156 -7.15 9.58 -14.67
C PHE A 156 -6.20 8.42 -14.29
N PRO A 157 -5.22 8.11 -15.14
CA PRO A 157 -4.34 6.95 -14.93
C PRO A 157 -3.40 7.11 -13.74
N THR A 158 -3.23 8.34 -13.24
CA THR A 158 -2.34 8.61 -12.12
C THR A 158 -3.05 9.34 -10.98
N ALA A 159 -2.71 8.97 -9.75
CA ALA A 159 -2.89 9.81 -8.58
C ALA A 159 -1.57 10.47 -8.21
N THR A 160 -1.62 11.65 -7.59
CA THR A 160 -0.40 12.39 -7.21
C THR A 160 -0.50 13.00 -5.82
N PHE A 161 0.64 13.16 -5.17
CA PHE A 161 0.77 13.93 -3.93
C PHE A 161 1.93 14.93 -4.02
N VAL A 162 1.63 16.19 -3.72
CA VAL A 162 2.60 17.30 -3.72
C VAL A 162 2.52 18.05 -2.39
N LEU A 163 3.62 18.07 -1.65
CA LEU A 163 3.74 18.80 -0.38
C LEU A 163 3.46 20.29 -0.58
N THR A 164 2.58 20.86 0.24
CA THR A 164 2.23 22.29 0.18
C THR A 164 2.96 23.11 1.25
N THR A 165 3.32 22.48 2.38
CA THR A 165 3.99 23.14 3.50
C THR A 165 5.25 22.36 3.91
N PRO A 166 6.42 23.01 3.99
CA PRO A 166 7.62 22.36 4.49
C PRO A 166 7.45 21.83 5.91
N VAL A 167 8.00 20.65 6.18
CA VAL A 167 7.89 19.97 7.49
C VAL A 167 9.27 19.91 8.15
N ASP A 168 9.36 20.36 9.40
CA ASP A 168 10.57 20.24 10.21
C ASP A 168 10.81 18.77 10.58
N LEU A 169 11.99 18.25 10.22
CA LEU A 169 12.39 16.91 10.64
C LEU A 169 13.07 16.99 12.02
N PRO A 170 12.91 15.96 12.88
CA PRO A 170 13.64 15.88 14.14
C PRO A 170 15.15 16.01 13.91
N ALA A 171 15.82 16.73 14.80
CA ALA A 171 17.26 16.91 14.71
C ALA A 171 17.98 15.56 14.92
N GLY A 172 18.78 15.15 13.94
CA GLY A 172 19.62 13.97 14.05
C GLY A 172 18.92 12.67 13.67
N LEU A 173 18.36 12.60 12.46
CA LEU A 173 18.02 11.34 11.79
C LEU A 173 19.26 10.44 11.72
N ALA A 174 19.40 9.58 12.72
CA ALA A 174 20.45 8.58 12.79
C ALA A 174 20.05 7.34 11.99
N ASP A 175 21.06 6.59 11.56
CA ASP A 175 20.86 5.27 10.96
C ASP A 175 20.01 4.37 11.88
N GLY A 176 18.92 3.83 11.32
CA GLY A 176 17.98 2.94 12.01
C GLY A 176 17.00 3.63 12.97
N GLU A 177 17.00 4.97 13.07
CA GLU A 177 16.02 5.69 13.88
C GLU A 177 14.81 6.07 13.03
N THR A 178 13.61 5.71 13.53
CA THR A 178 12.33 6.11 12.96
C THR A 178 11.95 7.50 13.45
N VAL A 179 11.55 8.38 12.52
CA VAL A 179 10.92 9.66 12.82
C VAL A 179 9.48 9.68 12.34
N THR A 180 8.61 10.30 13.14
CA THR A 180 7.22 10.52 12.79
C THR A 180 6.98 12.01 12.53
N VAL A 181 6.35 12.33 11.41
CA VAL A 181 5.97 13.71 11.06
C VAL A 181 4.61 13.75 10.36
N ASP A 182 3.92 14.89 10.45
CA ASP A 182 2.70 15.13 9.68
C ASP A 182 3.03 16.02 8.46
N ALA A 183 2.63 15.57 7.27
CA ALA A 183 2.88 16.25 6.00
C ALA A 183 1.57 16.60 5.29
N ALA A 184 1.27 17.90 5.22
CA ALA A 184 0.13 18.42 4.47
C ALA A 184 0.51 18.68 3.00
N GLY A 185 -0.35 18.27 2.09
CA GLY A 185 -0.15 18.44 0.65
C GLY A 185 -1.42 18.31 -0.18
N ASP A 186 -1.27 18.62 -1.45
CA ASP A 186 -2.31 18.45 -2.46
C ASP A 186 -2.32 16.99 -2.91
N LEU A 187 -3.37 16.26 -2.53
CA LEU A 187 -3.64 14.92 -3.01
C LEU A 187 -4.61 14.99 -4.19
N THR A 188 -4.21 14.46 -5.34
CA THR A 188 -5.04 14.36 -6.53
C THR A 188 -5.43 12.90 -6.78
N VAL A 189 -6.72 12.60 -6.74
CA VAL A 189 -7.29 11.28 -7.02
C VAL A 189 -8.47 11.44 -7.97
N ALA A 190 -8.55 10.58 -8.98
CA ALA A 190 -9.65 10.57 -9.96
C ALA A 190 -9.91 11.96 -10.59
N GLY A 191 -8.84 12.74 -10.81
CA GLY A 191 -8.90 14.09 -11.40
C GLY A 191 -9.27 15.22 -10.44
N THR A 192 -9.59 14.91 -9.17
CA THR A 192 -9.96 15.90 -8.15
C THR A 192 -8.81 16.09 -7.17
N THR A 193 -8.47 17.34 -6.87
CA THR A 193 -7.41 17.71 -5.92
C THR A 193 -8.01 18.28 -4.64
N ASN A 194 -7.64 17.70 -3.50
CA ASN A 194 -7.97 18.22 -2.18
C ASN A 194 -6.74 18.17 -1.27
N GLU A 195 -6.73 19.03 -0.25
CA GLU A 195 -5.70 18.98 0.80
C GLU A 195 -5.87 17.70 1.63
N ALA A 196 -4.77 16.98 1.83
CA ALA A 196 -4.70 15.83 2.73
C ALA A 196 -3.46 15.95 3.61
N THR A 197 -3.56 15.48 4.86
CA THR A 197 -2.43 15.39 5.78
C THR A 197 -2.11 13.93 6.02
N PHE A 198 -0.89 13.52 5.68
CA PHE A 198 -0.37 12.18 5.96
C PHE A 198 0.44 12.20 7.25
N THR A 199 0.17 11.26 8.14
CA THR A 199 1.13 10.92 9.20
C THR A 199 2.13 9.93 8.60
N ILE A 200 3.42 10.30 8.68
CA ILE A 200 4.52 9.62 8.00
C ILE A 200 5.51 9.12 9.04
N ASP A 201 5.86 7.85 8.94
CA ASP A 201 7.00 7.25 9.64
C ASP A 201 8.13 6.99 8.64
N ALA A 202 9.31 7.55 8.91
CA ALA A 202 10.47 7.45 8.04
C ALA A 202 11.69 6.95 8.81
N LEU A 203 12.43 6.03 8.19
CA LEU A 203 13.67 5.47 8.71
C LEU A 203 14.77 5.59 7.65
N LEU A 204 15.97 5.93 8.08
CA LEU A 204 17.15 6.05 7.21
C LEU A 204 18.15 4.93 7.51
N ARG A 205 18.78 4.38 6.47
CA ARG A 205 19.70 3.25 6.59
C ARG A 205 21.13 3.59 6.17
N TYR A 206 22.11 2.93 6.79
CA TYR A 206 23.54 3.11 6.50
C TYR A 206 23.94 2.69 5.09
N ASP A 207 23.16 1.80 4.47
CA ASP A 207 23.39 1.31 3.11
C ASP A 207 22.94 2.30 2.03
N GLY A 208 22.37 3.45 2.40
CA GLY A 208 22.00 4.52 1.48
C GLY A 208 20.51 4.55 1.13
N PHE A 209 19.73 3.58 1.62
CA PHE A 209 18.29 3.55 1.46
C PHE A 209 17.55 4.27 2.59
N GLY A 210 16.35 4.76 2.28
CA GLY A 210 15.35 5.18 3.25
C GLY A 210 14.06 4.38 3.06
N VAL A 211 13.34 4.17 4.16
CA VAL A 211 12.01 3.55 4.19
C VAL A 211 11.03 4.59 4.69
N ILE A 212 9.97 4.85 3.92
CA ILE A 212 8.96 5.85 4.27
C ILE A 212 7.60 5.18 4.18
N THR A 213 6.89 5.09 5.29
CA THR A 213 5.50 4.64 5.34
C THR A 213 4.60 5.79 5.76
N GLY A 214 3.34 5.76 5.35
CA GLY A 214 2.41 6.77 5.81
C GLY A 214 0.98 6.47 5.47
N SER A 215 0.08 7.17 6.15
CA SER A 215 -1.35 7.04 5.90
C SER A 215 -2.12 8.33 6.16
N ALA A 216 -3.27 8.45 5.50
CA ALA A 216 -4.23 9.53 5.68
C ALA A 216 -5.66 8.99 5.57
N THR A 217 -6.55 9.47 6.44
CA THR A 217 -7.99 9.22 6.27
C THR A 217 -8.57 10.20 5.26
N VAL A 218 -9.35 9.69 4.32
CA VAL A 218 -10.06 10.48 3.30
C VAL A 218 -11.51 10.08 3.20
N THR A 219 -12.34 10.97 2.66
CA THR A 219 -13.72 10.68 2.26
C THR A 219 -13.77 10.49 0.74
N TRP A 220 -14.37 9.39 0.27
CA TRP A 220 -14.35 9.04 -1.16
C TRP A 220 -15.08 10.06 -2.04
N GLU A 221 -16.19 10.61 -1.53
CA GLU A 221 -17.02 11.58 -2.24
C GLU A 221 -16.28 12.89 -2.52
N ASP A 222 -15.33 13.28 -1.66
CA ASP A 222 -14.51 14.50 -1.86
C ASP A 222 -13.68 14.41 -3.15
N TYR A 223 -13.38 13.20 -3.61
CA TYR A 223 -12.67 12.93 -4.86
C TYR A 223 -13.59 12.53 -6.02
N GLY A 224 -14.91 12.56 -5.82
CA GLY A 224 -15.89 12.07 -6.79
C GLY A 224 -15.86 10.55 -6.98
N VAL A 225 -15.24 9.82 -6.06
CA VAL A 225 -15.18 8.35 -6.09
C VAL A 225 -16.43 7.80 -5.41
N THR A 226 -17.22 7.02 -6.15
CA THR A 226 -18.34 6.27 -5.59
C THR A 226 -17.93 4.81 -5.44
N PRO A 227 -17.96 4.25 -4.22
CA PRO A 227 -17.66 2.83 -4.00
C PRO A 227 -18.51 1.91 -4.90
N PRO A 228 -17.93 0.82 -5.45
CA PRO A 228 -18.67 -0.10 -6.29
C PRO A 228 -19.81 -0.78 -5.52
N ASN A 229 -21.00 -0.87 -6.13
CA ASN A 229 -22.08 -1.70 -5.60
C ASN A 229 -21.90 -3.18 -6.01
N ALA A 230 -22.12 -4.11 -5.08
CA ALA A 230 -22.17 -5.55 -5.37
C ALA A 230 -23.34 -6.23 -4.62
N PRO A 231 -23.97 -7.29 -5.17
CA PRO A 231 -25.15 -7.93 -4.58
C PRO A 231 -24.97 -8.48 -3.16
N ILE A 232 -23.72 -8.73 -2.76
CA ILE A 232 -23.36 -9.28 -1.44
C ILE A 232 -22.91 -8.20 -0.44
N VAL A 233 -22.72 -6.96 -0.90
CA VAL A 233 -22.26 -5.82 -0.08
C VAL A 233 -23.49 -5.12 0.48
N VAL A 234 -23.55 -5.01 1.80
CA VAL A 234 -24.61 -4.29 2.53
C VAL A 234 -24.27 -2.80 2.57
N SER A 235 -23.03 -2.46 2.92
CA SER A 235 -22.51 -1.09 2.95
C SER A 235 -21.00 -1.07 2.82
N ILE A 236 -20.48 0.07 2.36
CA ILE A 236 -19.05 0.42 2.34
C ILE A 236 -18.94 1.75 3.08
N ASP A 237 -17.94 1.89 3.94
CA ASP A 237 -17.74 3.13 4.68
C ASP A 237 -17.43 4.31 3.76
N GLU A 238 -17.99 5.47 4.10
CA GLU A 238 -17.85 6.73 3.34
C GLU A 238 -16.41 7.27 3.39
N SER A 239 -15.67 6.89 4.42
CA SER A 239 -14.25 7.17 4.59
C SER A 239 -13.40 5.92 4.46
N GLY A 240 -12.14 6.09 4.09
CA GLY A 240 -11.15 5.05 4.24
C GLY A 240 -9.74 5.62 4.40
N ILE A 241 -8.78 4.71 4.43
CA ILE A 241 -7.38 5.03 4.64
C ILE A 241 -6.67 4.93 3.30
N ILE A 242 -5.98 5.98 2.89
CA ILE A 242 -4.93 5.89 1.87
C ILE A 242 -3.62 5.61 2.61
N GLU A 243 -2.86 4.63 2.11
CA GLU A 243 -1.59 4.22 2.70
C GLU A 243 -0.51 4.06 1.64
N PHE A 244 0.75 4.17 2.06
CA PHE A 244 1.90 3.93 1.18
C PHE A 244 3.11 3.40 1.95
N GLN A 245 4.00 2.77 1.20
CA GLN A 245 5.35 2.39 1.59
C GLN A 245 6.28 2.74 0.42
N LEU A 246 7.33 3.51 0.67
CA LEU A 246 8.32 3.89 -0.32
C LEU A 246 9.69 3.44 0.15
N ILE A 247 10.40 2.73 -0.71
CA ILE A 247 11.85 2.59 -0.62
C ILE A 247 12.43 3.73 -1.44
N VAL A 248 13.36 4.48 -0.86
CA VAL A 248 14.00 5.61 -1.54
C VAL A 248 15.51 5.50 -1.47
N ALA A 249 16.19 6.00 -2.49
CA ALA A 249 17.64 6.14 -2.52
C ALA A 249 18.03 7.60 -2.77
N LYS A 250 19.20 8.00 -2.28
CA LYS A 250 19.76 9.34 -2.55
C LYS A 250 20.08 9.46 -4.05
N GLY A 251 19.49 10.47 -4.72
CA GLY A 251 19.66 10.74 -6.16
C GLY A 251 20.88 11.58 -6.51
#